data_AF-A0A9W9YFE3-F1
#
_entry.id   AF-A0A9W9YFE3-F1
#
_cell.length_a   1.000
_cell.length_b   1.000
_cell.length_c   1.000
_cell.angle_alpha   90.00
_cell.angle_beta   90.00
_cell.angle_gamma   90.00
#
_symmetry.space_group_name_H-M   'P 1'
#
loop_
_entity.id
_entity.type
_entity.pdbx_description
1 polymer ?
#
loop_
_entity_poly.entity_id
_entity_poly.type
_entity_poly.pdbx_seq_one_letter_code
_entity_poly.pdbx_strand_id
1 'polypeptide(L)'
;MATKLDQQSRVIGYWINLGRQFGITGEKLKEIEYGQSNPTLALMEYLYSKQVDNLTVGRFYEKIKEKLKRADVLKKLDPFLVEDSDKPMEDVIQLDSDVYEKHLCLSQQPKTQL
;
A
#
# COMPACT_ATOMS: atom_id res chain seq x y z
N MET A 1 -5.17 9.55 11.63
CA MET A 1 -6.24 8.67 11.10
C MET A 1 -5.61 7.67 10.13
N ALA A 2 -5.82 6.37 10.30
CA ALA A 2 -5.23 5.33 9.47
C ALA A 2 -5.97 5.20 8.11
N THR A 3 -5.25 4.93 7.03
CA THR A 3 -5.74 4.99 5.63
C THR A 3 -6.35 3.67 5.21
N LYS A 4 -7.68 3.50 5.15
CA LYS A 4 -8.41 2.19 5.00
C LYS A 4 -8.21 1.43 3.68
N LEU A 5 -6.96 1.18 3.27
CA LEU A 5 -6.53 0.38 2.13
C LEU A 5 -6.69 -1.14 2.32
N ASP A 6 -6.62 -1.65 3.54
CA ASP A 6 -6.87 -3.06 3.88
C ASP A 6 -8.36 -3.41 3.84
N GLN A 7 -9.22 -2.45 4.19
CA GLN A 7 -10.66 -2.65 4.24
C GLN A 7 -11.23 -2.83 2.84
N GLN A 8 -11.73 -4.03 2.59
CA GLN A 8 -12.50 -4.34 1.39
C GLN A 8 -13.68 -3.38 1.28
N SER A 9 -13.79 -2.68 0.16
CA SER A 9 -14.90 -1.80 -0.14
C SER A 9 -15.34 -1.97 -1.58
N ARG A 10 -16.65 -1.97 -1.79
CA ARG A 10 -17.26 -1.95 -3.13
C ARG A 10 -17.22 -0.55 -3.75
N VAL A 11 -17.05 0.48 -2.92
CA VAL A 11 -17.16 1.90 -3.32
C VAL A 11 -15.78 2.57 -3.34
N ILE A 12 -14.85 2.11 -2.52
CA ILE A 12 -13.53 2.72 -2.33
C ILE A 12 -12.44 1.72 -2.75
N GLY A 13 -11.47 2.19 -3.55
CA GLY A 13 -10.35 1.35 -3.97
C GLY A 13 -9.50 0.88 -2.78
N TYR A 14 -9.24 -0.43 -2.71
CA TYR A 14 -8.46 -1.09 -1.64
C TYR A 14 -7.28 -1.88 -2.23
N TRP A 15 -6.49 -2.56 -1.39
CA TRP A 15 -5.19 -3.16 -1.76
C TRP A 15 -5.22 -4.08 -3.00
N ILE A 16 -6.31 -4.83 -3.24
CA ILE A 16 -6.44 -5.66 -4.47
C ILE A 16 -6.39 -4.79 -5.73
N ASN A 17 -7.04 -3.62 -5.70
CA ASN A 17 -7.01 -2.71 -6.85
C ASN A 17 -5.62 -2.15 -7.06
N LEU A 18 -4.89 -1.85 -5.98
CA LEU A 18 -3.51 -1.40 -6.03
C LEU A 18 -2.61 -2.47 -6.67
N GLY A 19 -2.67 -3.72 -6.21
CA GLY A 19 -1.88 -4.81 -6.76
C GLY A 19 -2.16 -5.06 -8.25
N ARG A 20 -3.42 -4.97 -8.70
CA ARG A 20 -3.76 -5.04 -10.13
C ARG A 20 -3.09 -3.93 -10.95
N GLN A 21 -2.96 -2.71 -10.40
CA GLN A 21 -2.30 -1.60 -11.11
C GLN A 21 -0.78 -1.77 -11.27
N PHE A 22 -0.19 -2.63 -10.44
CA PHE A 22 1.19 -3.08 -10.54
C PHE A 22 1.35 -4.37 -11.34
N GLY A 23 0.30 -4.83 -12.04
CA GLY A 23 0.35 -6.01 -12.89
C GLY A 23 0.37 -7.33 -12.13
N ILE A 24 0.04 -7.33 -10.84
CA ILE A 24 -0.02 -8.56 -10.04
C ILE A 24 -1.21 -9.40 -10.50
N THR A 25 -0.95 -10.70 -10.70
CA THR A 25 -1.93 -11.66 -11.18
C THR A 25 -3.05 -11.87 -10.16
N GLY A 26 -4.25 -12.20 -10.65
CA GLY A 26 -5.39 -12.50 -9.77
C GLY A 26 -5.13 -13.67 -8.82
N GLU A 27 -4.36 -14.67 -9.25
CA GLU A 27 -3.93 -15.79 -8.41
C GLU A 27 -3.04 -15.31 -7.26
N LYS A 28 -2.04 -14.47 -7.54
CA LYS A 28 -1.16 -13.95 -6.49
C LYS A 28 -1.89 -13.06 -5.50
N LEU A 29 -2.86 -12.26 -5.98
CA LEU A 29 -3.71 -11.46 -5.09
C LEU A 29 -4.56 -12.36 -4.19
N LYS A 30 -5.11 -13.48 -4.69
CA LYS A 30 -5.82 -14.45 -3.84
C LYS A 30 -4.89 -15.07 -2.81
N GLU A 31 -3.66 -15.45 -3.17
CA GLU A 31 -2.69 -15.95 -2.19
C GLU A 31 -2.44 -14.96 -1.06
N ILE A 32 -2.31 -13.66 -1.38
CA ILE A 32 -2.13 -12.61 -0.38
C ILE A 32 -3.39 -12.46 0.50
N GLU A 33 -4.58 -12.53 -0.10
CA GLU A 33 -5.86 -12.43 0.60
C GLU A 33 -6.06 -13.55 1.63
N TYR A 34 -5.69 -14.78 1.28
CA TYR A 34 -5.89 -15.95 2.15
C TYR A 34 -4.69 -16.25 3.07
N GLY A 35 -3.50 -15.76 2.74
CA GLY A 35 -2.26 -16.16 3.40
C GLY A 35 -1.80 -15.27 4.54
N GLN A 36 -2.26 -14.02 4.65
CA GLN A 36 -1.72 -13.04 5.59
C GLN A 36 -2.81 -12.24 6.32
N SER A 37 -2.57 -11.95 7.61
CA SER A 37 -3.49 -11.15 8.45
C SER A 37 -3.55 -9.68 8.02
N ASN A 38 -2.53 -9.18 7.34
CA ASN A 38 -2.48 -7.84 6.78
C ASN A 38 -2.14 -7.92 5.28
N PRO A 39 -3.16 -7.98 4.41
CA PRO A 39 -2.93 -8.15 2.98
C PRO A 39 -2.32 -6.91 2.32
N THR A 40 -2.38 -5.73 2.95
CA THR A 40 -1.69 -4.53 2.45
C THR A 40 -0.18 -4.64 2.70
N LEU A 41 0.23 -5.08 3.89
CA LEU A 41 1.64 -5.35 4.19
C LEU A 41 2.21 -6.41 3.26
N ALA A 42 1.52 -7.54 3.13
CA ALA A 42 1.94 -8.62 2.24
C ALA A 42 2.03 -8.19 0.76
N LEU A 43 1.14 -7.29 0.32
CA LEU A 43 1.25 -6.68 -1.01
C LEU A 43 2.52 -5.83 -1.12
N MET A 44 2.83 -5.00 -0.13
CA MET A 44 4.00 -4.14 -0.15
C MET A 44 5.32 -4.94 -0.08
N GLU A 45 5.39 -5.98 0.75
CA GLU A 45 6.51 -6.93 0.78
C GLU A 45 6.71 -7.60 -0.59
N TYR A 46 5.62 -7.99 -1.25
CA TYR A 46 5.69 -8.55 -2.59
C TYR A 46 6.20 -7.52 -3.62
N LEU A 47 5.74 -6.28 -3.55
CA LEU A 47 6.16 -5.21 -4.43
C LEU A 47 7.66 -4.88 -4.27
N TYR A 48 8.16 -4.85 -3.03
CA TYR A 48 9.57 -4.58 -2.73
C TYR A 48 10.46 -5.77 -3.17
N SER A 49 10.06 -7.00 -2.83
CA SER A 49 10.84 -8.21 -3.17
C SER A 49 10.94 -8.51 -4.66
N LYS A 50 9.95 -8.11 -5.46
CA LYS A 50 9.95 -8.36 -6.90
C LYS A 50 10.66 -7.30 -7.72
N GLN A 51 11.16 -6.22 -7.09
CA GLN A 51 11.65 -5.02 -7.78
C GLN A 51 10.72 -4.67 -8.96
N VAL A 52 9.41 -4.59 -8.70
CA VAL A 52 8.44 -4.27 -9.75
C VAL A 52 8.90 -2.97 -10.40
N ASP A 53 9.40 -3.07 -11.64
CA ASP A 53 10.34 -2.15 -12.29
C ASP A 53 10.28 -0.73 -11.70
N ASN A 54 11.33 -0.29 -11.01
CA ASN A 54 11.46 1.09 -10.49
C ASN A 54 10.22 1.56 -9.70
N LEU A 55 9.82 0.82 -8.66
CA LEU A 55 8.83 1.31 -7.70
C LEU A 55 9.40 2.49 -6.91
N THR A 56 9.09 3.70 -7.37
CA THR A 56 9.40 4.94 -6.65
C THR A 56 8.19 5.50 -5.92
N VAL A 57 8.42 6.42 -4.98
CA VAL A 57 7.35 7.14 -4.27
C VAL A 57 6.40 7.83 -5.26
N GLY A 58 6.94 8.50 -6.28
CA GLY A 58 6.16 9.20 -7.30
C GLY A 58 5.29 8.25 -8.12
N ARG A 59 5.84 7.12 -8.57
CA ARG A 59 5.07 6.12 -9.32
C ARG A 59 3.96 5.51 -8.47
N PHE A 60 4.23 5.22 -7.20
CA PHE A 60 3.21 4.73 -6.27
C PHE A 60 2.09 5.75 -6.07
N TYR A 61 2.45 7.02 -5.90
CA TYR A 61 1.50 8.13 -5.77
C TYR A 61 0.61 8.28 -7.01
N GLU A 62 1.19 8.26 -8.21
CA GLU A 62 0.43 8.35 -9.47
C GLU A 62 -0.58 7.22 -9.62
N LYS A 63 -0.18 5.97 -9.31
CA LYS A 63 -1.09 4.82 -9.35
C LYS A 63 -2.26 5.00 -8.38
N ILE A 64 -2.02 5.53 -7.19
CA ILE A 64 -3.09 5.84 -6.24
C ILE A 64 -3.99 6.96 -6.77
N LYS A 65 -3.40 8.04 -7.29
CA LYS A 65 -4.11 9.22 -7.78
C LYS A 65 -5.03 8.90 -8.95
N GLU A 66 -4.50 8.22 -9.96
CA GLU A 66 -5.22 7.95 -11.20
C GLU A 66 -6.25 6.83 -11.07
N LYS A 67 -5.91 5.78 -10.32
CA LYS A 67 -6.64 4.50 -10.39
C LYS A 67 -7.47 4.23 -9.15
N LEU A 68 -7.01 4.68 -7.97
CA LEU A 68 -7.74 4.50 -6.72
C LEU A 68 -8.47 5.77 -6.27
N LYS A 69 -8.02 6.96 -6.70
CA LYS A 69 -8.55 8.29 -6.31
C LYS A 69 -8.67 8.47 -4.80
N ARG A 70 -7.74 7.87 -4.03
CA ARG A 70 -7.72 7.87 -2.56
C ARG A 70 -7.00 9.09 -2.01
N ALA A 71 -7.72 10.22 -1.95
CA ALA A 71 -7.18 11.48 -1.44
C ALA A 71 -6.64 11.38 0.01
N ASP A 72 -7.18 10.49 0.82
CA ASP A 72 -6.71 10.22 2.18
C ASP A 72 -5.30 9.59 2.20
N VAL A 73 -4.99 8.73 1.23
CA VAL A 73 -3.66 8.12 1.08
C VAL A 73 -2.69 9.13 0.48
N LEU A 74 -3.12 9.87 -0.55
CA LEU A 74 -2.29 10.90 -1.20
C LEU A 74 -1.81 11.96 -0.19
N LYS A 75 -2.69 12.47 0.67
CA LYS A 75 -2.33 13.44 1.72
C LYS A 75 -1.20 12.99 2.65
N LYS A 76 -1.07 11.67 2.84
CA LYS A 76 -0.01 11.10 3.67
C LYS A 76 1.29 10.85 2.90
N LEU A 77 1.19 10.74 1.58
CA LEU A 77 2.33 10.60 0.69
C LEU A 77 2.90 11.95 0.25
N ASP A 78 2.09 13.02 0.27
CA ASP A 78 2.48 14.37 -0.13
C ASP A 78 3.82 14.84 0.47
N PRO A 79 4.15 14.60 1.77
CA PRO A 79 5.44 15.01 2.33
C PRO A 79 6.66 14.39 1.63
N PHE A 80 6.53 13.19 1.08
CA PHE A 80 7.62 12.46 0.42
C PHE A 80 7.77 12.83 -1.06
N LEU A 81 6.80 13.52 -1.66
CA LEU A 81 6.85 13.85 -3.08
C LEU A 81 7.83 14.97 -3.43
N VAL A 82 8.19 15.83 -2.47
CA VAL A 82 9.01 17.02 -2.75
C VAL A 82 10.48 16.65 -2.93
N GLU A 83 10.98 15.71 -2.12
CA GLU A 83 12.41 15.36 -2.09
C GLU A 83 12.68 13.91 -2.51
N ASP A 84 11.67 13.04 -2.42
CA ASP A 84 11.86 11.59 -2.54
C ASP A 84 11.06 10.96 -3.70
N SER A 85 10.46 11.75 -4.60
CA SER A 85 9.58 11.24 -5.67
C SER A 85 10.25 10.14 -6.50
N ASP A 86 11.53 10.30 -6.78
CA ASP A 86 12.32 9.42 -7.64
C ASP A 86 13.06 8.34 -6.84
N LYS A 87 13.01 8.40 -5.52
CA LYS A 87 13.66 7.40 -4.66
C LYS A 87 12.87 6.10 -4.64
N PRO A 88 13.57 4.95 -4.54
CA PRO A 88 12.92 3.67 -4.28
C PRO A 88 12.03 3.77 -3.06
N MET A 89 10.81 3.24 -3.17
CA MET A 89 9.84 3.37 -2.09
C MET A 89 10.31 2.68 -0.80
N GLU A 90 11.11 1.62 -0.92
CA GLU A 90 11.71 0.89 0.20
C GLU A 90 12.74 1.70 0.99
N ASP A 91 13.40 2.67 0.36
CA ASP A 91 14.38 3.55 1.02
C ASP A 91 13.69 4.67 1.82
N VAL A 92 12.45 5.01 1.47
CA VAL A 92 11.69 6.13 2.04
C VAL A 92 10.67 5.64 3.07
N ILE A 93 10.03 4.51 2.77
CA ILE A 93 8.96 3.92 3.59
C ILE A 93 9.31 2.46 3.85
N GLN A 94 10.07 2.25 4.94
CA GLN A 94 10.43 0.92 5.43
C GLN A 94 9.22 0.26 6.10
N LEU A 95 8.98 -1.01 5.80
CA LEU A 95 7.74 -1.72 6.21
C LEU A 95 7.64 -1.97 7.73
N ASP A 96 8.77 -1.96 8.42
CA ASP A 96 8.91 -2.08 9.88
C ASP A 96 8.91 -0.72 10.60
N SER A 97 8.82 0.38 9.86
CA SER A 97 8.87 1.72 10.44
C SER A 97 7.52 2.22 10.95
N ASP A 98 7.58 3.04 12.00
CA ASP A 98 6.49 3.91 12.44
C ASP A 98 5.87 4.72 11.29
N VAL A 99 6.67 5.07 10.28
CA VAL A 99 6.23 5.81 9.11
C VAL A 99 5.25 4.96 8.31
N TYR A 100 5.59 3.70 8.03
CA TYR A 100 4.67 2.76 7.38
C TYR A 100 3.41 2.60 8.22
N GLU A 101 3.53 2.37 9.54
CA GLU A 101 2.36 2.20 10.41
C GLU A 101 1.42 3.40 10.43
N LYS A 102 1.98 4.62 10.47
CA LYS A 102 1.19 5.86 10.54
C LYS A 102 0.64 6.29 9.17
N HIS A 103 1.36 5.98 8.08
CA HIS A 103 1.10 6.56 6.76
C HIS A 103 0.43 5.61 5.78
N LEU A 104 0.74 4.32 5.81
CA LEU A 104 0.20 3.34 4.85
C LEU A 104 -0.56 2.22 5.54
N CYS A 105 -0.10 1.81 6.73
CA CYS A 105 -0.74 0.82 7.55
C CYS A 105 -1.93 1.37 8.33
N LEU A 106 -2.74 0.42 8.72
CA LEU A 106 -4.10 0.55 9.16
C LEU A 106 -4.26 0.00 10.53
N SER A 107 -5.26 0.53 11.24
CA SER A 107 -5.66 0.11 12.58
C SER A 107 -5.39 -1.38 12.74
N GLN A 108 -4.35 -1.71 13.51
CA GLN A 108 -4.40 -2.92 14.30
C GLN A 108 -5.72 -2.80 15.05
N GLN A 109 -6.76 -3.49 14.60
CA GLN A 109 -7.79 -3.84 15.55
C GLN A 109 -7.04 -4.73 16.54
N PRO A 110 -6.96 -4.35 17.82
CA PRO A 110 -6.51 -5.32 18.80
C PRO A 110 -7.38 -6.56 18.59
N LYS A 111 -6.76 -7.74 18.53
CA LYS A 111 -7.51 -8.98 18.62
C LYS A 111 -8.39 -8.86 19.86
N THR A 112 -9.68 -8.62 19.67
CA THR A 112 -10.64 -8.83 20.75
C THR A 112 -10.66 -10.33 20.94
N GLN A 113 -9.79 -10.82 21.82
CA GLN A 113 -10.09 -12.04 22.55
C GLN A 113 -11.30 -11.71 23.41
N LEU A 114 -12.43 -12.33 23.09
CA LEU A 114 -13.42 -12.88 24.01
C LEU A 114 -14.42 -13.71 23.19
#